data_AF-A0A9W8IZF0-F1
#
_entry.id   AF-A0A9W8IZF0-F1
#
_cell.length_a   1.000
_cell.length_b   1.000
_cell.length_c   1.000
_cell.angle_alpha   90.00
_cell.angle_beta   90.00
_cell.angle_gamma   90.00
#
_symmetry.space_group_name_H-M   'P 1'
#
loop_
_entity.id
_entity.type
_entity.pdbx_description
1 polymer ?
#
loop_
_entity_poly.entity_id
_entity_poly.type
_entity_poly.pdbx_seq_one_letter_code
_entity_poly.pdbx_strand_id
1 'polypeptide(L)'
;MSSSVPDLPGNLVPRFSEQERWLKGHVARLCGLEHERFPGSQPVSFGVKDLSKLEQHDFWVCEKSDGVRVLFLIAYDPASNAQAVFLIDRHNSYREITGFCFPHHEDPRQNLRNSLIDGELVLDTDRKTGQKTLRFLAFDCLVIDDQNVMSKTLDKRYGRLKEWFFRPYNRMKQDHPQMAELQPFDIKVKDINLAYHVDKVFNVDIPNLQHGNDGLIYTCVSTPYLPATDQNMFVLLIPAVYFDTN
;
A
#
# COMPACT_ATOMS: atom_id res chain seq x y z
N MET A 1 -8.17 23.38 12.75
CA MET A 1 -7.70 22.63 11.56
C MET A 1 -8.10 21.19 11.78
N SER A 2 -9.11 20.70 11.07
CA SER A 2 -9.48 19.28 11.12
C SER A 2 -8.30 18.46 10.61
N SER A 3 -7.85 17.48 11.39
CA SER A 3 -6.87 16.48 10.94
C SER A 3 -7.19 16.01 9.51
N SER A 4 -6.25 16.18 8.58
CA SER A 4 -6.30 15.62 7.21
C SER A 4 -6.22 14.09 7.23
N VAL A 5 -5.69 13.52 8.31
CA VAL A 5 -5.46 12.09 8.49
C VAL A 5 -6.79 11.37 8.70
N PRO A 6 -7.14 10.38 7.85
CA PRO A 6 -8.40 9.64 7.97
C PRO A 6 -8.41 8.67 9.16
N ASP A 7 -9.59 8.45 9.73
CA ASP A 7 -9.82 7.33 10.64
C ASP A 7 -9.76 6.00 9.87
N LEU A 8 -9.15 4.98 10.49
CA LEU A 8 -9.09 3.65 9.90
C LEU A 8 -10.47 2.97 9.97
N PRO A 9 -11.04 2.55 8.82
CA PRO A 9 -12.31 1.85 8.79
C PRO A 9 -12.17 0.42 9.34
N GLY A 10 -13.31 -0.23 9.54
CA GLY A 10 -13.38 -1.62 9.95
C GLY A 10 -13.48 -1.85 11.46
N ASN A 11 -13.81 -3.10 11.80
CA ASN A 11 -13.96 -3.52 13.18
C ASN A 11 -12.60 -3.94 13.72
N LEU A 12 -12.17 -3.32 14.82
CA LEU A 12 -10.91 -3.66 15.47
C LEU A 12 -10.98 -5.10 16.01
N VAL A 13 -10.03 -5.94 15.59
CA VAL A 13 -9.86 -7.27 16.16
C VAL A 13 -9.43 -7.11 17.63
N PRO A 14 -10.13 -7.71 18.60
CA PRO A 14 -9.82 -7.50 20.01
C PRO A 14 -8.40 -7.92 20.36
N ARG A 15 -7.70 -7.09 21.13
CA ARG A 15 -6.35 -7.39 21.61
C ARG A 15 -6.34 -8.66 22.44
N PHE A 16 -5.30 -9.46 22.26
CA PHE A 16 -5.05 -10.75 22.90
C PHE A 16 -6.09 -11.84 22.59
N SER A 17 -7.01 -11.60 21.65
CA SER A 17 -7.94 -12.63 21.17
C SER A 17 -7.22 -13.75 20.42
N GLU A 18 -7.89 -14.89 20.29
CA GLU A 18 -7.40 -16.00 19.47
C GLU A 18 -7.25 -15.58 18.00
N GLN A 19 -8.20 -14.79 17.49
CA GLN A 19 -8.15 -14.24 16.13
C GLN A 19 -6.91 -13.37 15.91
N GLU A 20 -6.58 -12.45 16.84
CA GLU A 20 -5.39 -11.62 16.73
C GLU A 20 -4.11 -12.46 16.70
N ARG A 21 -4.00 -13.45 17.60
CA ARG A 21 -2.83 -14.36 17.65
C ARG A 21 -2.70 -15.16 16.36
N TRP A 22 -3.82 -15.69 15.86
CA TRP A 22 -3.85 -16.43 14.60
C TRP A 22 -3.41 -15.55 13.43
N LEU A 23 -3.94 -14.33 13.32
CA LEU A 23 -3.61 -13.38 12.26
C LEU A 23 -2.12 -13.00 12.27
N LYS A 24 -1.56 -12.68 13.45
CA LYS A 24 -0.13 -12.36 13.59
C LYS A 24 0.76 -13.54 13.20
N GLY A 25 0.44 -14.75 13.67
CA GLY A 25 1.15 -15.97 13.27
C GLY A 25 0.98 -16.29 11.78
N HIS A 26 -0.19 -16.01 11.20
CA HIS A 26 -0.47 -16.21 9.77
C HIS A 26 0.36 -15.27 8.91
N VAL A 27 0.36 -13.98 9.21
CA VAL A 27 1.18 -12.97 8.53
C VAL A 27 2.67 -13.31 8.65
N ALA A 28 3.14 -13.71 9.83
CA ALA A 28 4.52 -14.12 10.04
C ALA A 28 4.89 -15.31 9.13
N ARG A 29 4.05 -16.36 9.07
CA ARG A 29 4.27 -17.52 8.18
C ARG A 29 4.28 -17.13 6.71
N LEU A 30 3.31 -16.33 6.26
CA LEU A 30 3.24 -15.86 4.87
C LEU A 30 4.50 -15.07 4.48
N CYS A 31 5.01 -14.24 5.40
CA CYS A 31 6.22 -13.44 5.19
C CYS A 31 7.52 -14.22 5.44
N GLY A 32 7.46 -15.47 5.91
CA GLY A 32 8.65 -16.26 6.27
C GLY A 32 9.43 -15.69 7.46
N LEU A 33 8.74 -15.05 8.41
CA LEU A 33 9.35 -14.42 9.59
C LEU A 33 9.29 -15.35 10.79
N GLU A 34 10.36 -15.35 11.60
CA GLU A 34 10.44 -16.06 12.88
C GLU A 34 9.71 -15.31 14.02
N HIS A 35 9.11 -14.16 13.72
CA HIS A 35 8.49 -13.29 14.71
C HIS A 35 7.19 -12.66 14.20
N GLU A 36 6.33 -12.29 15.14
CA GLU A 36 5.00 -11.72 14.88
C GLU A 36 4.96 -10.19 14.82
N ARG A 37 6.13 -9.52 14.71
CA ARG A 37 6.19 -8.06 14.59
C ARG A 37 5.65 -7.57 13.25
N PHE A 38 5.25 -6.30 13.20
CA PHE A 38 4.80 -5.63 11.97
C PHE A 38 5.82 -5.83 10.83
N PRO A 39 5.43 -6.42 9.69
CA PRO A 39 6.38 -6.81 8.64
C PRO A 39 6.68 -5.68 7.65
N GLY A 40 6.02 -4.52 7.77
CA GLY A 40 6.24 -3.40 6.85
C GLY A 40 7.62 -2.76 6.99
N SER A 41 8.22 -2.37 5.86
CA SER A 41 9.49 -1.65 5.79
C SER A 41 9.39 -0.27 6.44
N GLN A 42 10.47 0.36 6.85
CA GLN A 42 10.49 1.75 7.36
C GLN A 42 11.60 2.51 6.63
N PRO A 43 11.28 3.61 5.94
CA PRO A 43 12.29 4.36 5.21
C PRO A 43 13.21 5.10 6.18
N VAL A 44 14.43 5.39 5.73
CA VAL A 44 15.38 6.27 6.43
C VAL A 44 15.38 7.68 5.81
N SER A 45 15.71 8.69 6.60
CA SER A 45 15.77 10.07 6.11
C SER A 45 16.81 10.21 5.00
N PHE A 46 16.41 10.80 3.88
CA PHE A 46 17.29 11.10 2.76
C PHE A 46 18.21 12.28 3.11
N GLY A 47 19.51 12.14 2.85
CA GLY A 47 20.48 13.21 3.02
C GLY A 47 21.50 13.28 1.89
N VAL A 48 22.37 14.29 1.93
CA VAL A 48 23.41 14.53 0.91
C VAL A 48 24.29 13.30 0.68
N LYS A 49 24.59 12.53 1.73
CA LYS A 49 25.36 11.28 1.66
C LYS A 49 24.72 10.22 0.76
N ASP A 50 23.40 10.24 0.63
CA ASP A 50 22.61 9.23 -0.09
C ASP A 50 22.47 9.57 -1.59
N LEU A 51 22.88 10.77 -2.03
CA LEU A 51 22.92 11.13 -3.46
C LEU A 51 23.75 10.15 -4.27
N SER A 52 24.91 9.73 -3.73
CA SER A 52 25.77 8.73 -4.36
C SER A 52 25.06 7.40 -4.65
N LYS A 53 24.08 7.01 -3.81
CA LYS A 53 23.29 5.80 -4.04
C LYS A 53 22.28 5.96 -5.18
N LEU A 54 21.69 7.15 -5.32
CA LEU A 54 20.80 7.45 -6.46
C LEU A 54 21.56 7.45 -7.80
N GLU A 55 22.85 7.80 -7.78
CA GLU A 55 23.71 7.77 -8.97
C GLU A 55 24.19 6.35 -9.34
N GLN A 56 24.36 5.49 -8.33
CA GLN A 56 24.96 4.15 -8.50
C GLN A 56 23.94 3.02 -8.67
N HIS A 57 22.69 3.24 -8.26
CA HIS A 57 21.64 2.22 -8.27
C HIS A 57 20.35 2.77 -8.87
N ASP A 58 19.57 1.87 -9.46
CA ASP A 58 18.25 2.21 -9.97
C ASP A 58 17.29 2.45 -8.81
N PHE A 59 16.78 3.68 -8.73
CA PHE A 59 15.73 4.07 -7.80
C PHE A 59 14.46 4.45 -8.54
N TRP A 60 13.35 4.16 -7.90
CA TRP A 60 12.04 4.68 -8.25
C TRP A 60 11.62 5.74 -7.23
N VAL A 61 10.81 6.71 -7.66
CA VAL A 61 10.34 7.84 -6.86
C VAL A 61 8.84 8.04 -7.01
N CYS A 62 8.18 8.34 -5.90
CA CYS A 62 6.81 8.83 -5.87
C CYS A 62 6.65 9.91 -4.80
N GLU A 63 5.53 10.62 -4.88
CA GLU A 63 5.11 11.57 -3.85
C GLU A 63 4.89 10.84 -2.50
N LYS A 64 5.19 11.48 -1.36
CA LYS A 64 4.84 10.97 -0.03
C LYS A 64 3.46 11.50 0.37
N SER A 65 2.48 10.60 0.47
CA SER A 65 1.12 11.01 0.81
C SER A 65 1.04 11.35 2.32
N ASP A 66 0.16 12.29 2.66
CA ASP A 66 -0.23 12.58 4.04
C ASP A 66 -1.42 11.69 4.43
N GLY A 67 -1.14 10.42 4.76
CA GLY A 67 -2.16 9.42 5.09
C GLY A 67 -1.80 8.51 6.26
N VAL A 68 -2.55 7.43 6.40
CA VAL A 68 -2.28 6.36 7.36
C VAL A 68 -1.74 5.15 6.63
N ARG A 69 -0.45 4.88 6.80
CA ARG A 69 0.16 3.64 6.28
C ARG A 69 -0.46 2.41 6.93
N VAL A 70 -0.89 1.47 6.10
CA VAL A 70 -1.45 0.18 6.51
C VAL A 70 -1.02 -0.92 5.54
N LEU A 71 -0.84 -2.13 6.05
CA LEU A 71 -0.83 -3.30 5.18
C LEU A 71 -2.26 -3.79 4.96
N PHE A 72 -2.57 -4.23 3.76
CA PHE A 72 -3.85 -4.80 3.37
C PHE A 72 -3.69 -6.31 3.20
N LEU A 73 -4.26 -7.07 4.13
CA LEU A 73 -4.24 -8.53 4.14
C LEU A 73 -5.54 -9.06 3.54
N ILE A 74 -5.41 -9.93 2.56
CA ILE A 74 -6.45 -10.87 2.14
C ILE A 74 -6.06 -12.21 2.76
N ALA A 75 -6.87 -12.69 3.71
CA ALA A 75 -6.75 -14.00 4.31
C ALA A 75 -7.74 -14.94 3.60
N TYR A 76 -7.23 -15.97 2.94
CA TYR A 76 -8.04 -16.95 2.21
C TYR A 76 -8.06 -18.27 2.97
N ASP A 77 -9.26 -18.78 3.22
CA ASP A 77 -9.46 -20.11 3.79
C ASP A 77 -9.86 -21.10 2.67
N PRO A 78 -8.99 -22.08 2.34
CA PRO A 78 -9.29 -23.07 1.31
C PRO A 78 -10.42 -24.04 1.71
N ALA A 79 -10.69 -24.23 3.01
CA ALA A 79 -11.74 -25.15 3.45
C ALA A 79 -13.14 -24.59 3.19
N SER A 80 -13.34 -23.30 3.45
CA SER A 80 -14.60 -22.59 3.20
C SER A 80 -14.66 -21.87 1.85
N ASN A 81 -13.55 -21.78 1.12
CA ASN A 81 -13.39 -20.95 -0.08
C ASN A 81 -13.78 -19.48 0.17
N ALA A 82 -13.48 -18.97 1.37
CA ALA A 82 -13.83 -17.62 1.79
C ALA A 82 -12.60 -16.71 1.87
N GLN A 83 -12.81 -15.42 1.59
CA GLN A 83 -11.84 -14.36 1.82
C GLN A 83 -12.30 -13.51 3.01
N ALA A 84 -11.36 -13.21 3.90
CA ALA A 84 -11.50 -12.17 4.91
C ALA A 84 -10.42 -11.11 4.68
N VAL A 85 -10.78 -9.84 4.87
CA VAL A 85 -9.90 -8.71 4.58
C VAL A 85 -9.59 -7.95 5.84
N PHE A 86 -8.31 -7.60 6.03
CA PHE A 86 -7.86 -6.86 7.20
C PHE A 86 -6.93 -5.71 6.81
N LEU A 87 -7.07 -4.58 7.49
CA LEU A 87 -6.03 -3.54 7.55
C LEU A 87 -5.14 -3.77 8.76
N ILE A 88 -3.84 -3.65 8.58
CA ILE A 88 -2.82 -3.80 9.63
C ILE A 88 -2.08 -2.48 9.77
N ASP A 89 -2.22 -1.81 10.90
CA ASP A 89 -1.51 -0.56 11.16
C ASP A 89 -0.06 -0.78 11.65
N ARG A 90 0.72 0.30 11.74
CA ARG A 90 2.09 0.29 12.26
C ARG A 90 2.23 -0.24 13.70
N HIS A 91 1.15 -0.25 14.47
CA HIS A 91 1.11 -0.81 15.82
C HIS A 91 0.78 -2.31 15.80
N ASN A 92 0.74 -2.92 14.61
CA ASN A 92 0.39 -4.32 14.38
C ASN A 92 -1.01 -4.66 14.90
N SER A 93 -1.94 -3.69 14.84
CA SER A 93 -3.35 -3.88 15.16
C SER A 93 -4.12 -4.18 13.88
N TYR A 94 -5.05 -5.14 13.97
CA TYR A 94 -5.81 -5.65 12.83
C TYR A 94 -7.23 -5.12 12.85
N ARG A 95 -7.74 -4.66 11.71
CA ARG A 95 -9.13 -4.23 11.54
C ARG A 95 -9.77 -5.00 10.41
N GLU A 96 -10.83 -5.72 10.70
CA GLU A 96 -11.58 -6.47 9.69
C GLU A 96 -12.41 -5.51 8.82
N ILE A 97 -12.31 -5.70 7.51
CA ILE A 97 -13.01 -4.92 6.50
C ILE A 97 -13.94 -5.85 5.73
N THR A 98 -15.21 -5.47 5.62
CA THR A 98 -16.22 -6.17 4.83
C THR A 98 -16.46 -5.44 3.50
N GLY A 99 -17.16 -6.10 2.57
CA GLY A 99 -17.53 -5.50 1.28
C GLY A 99 -16.50 -5.65 0.16
N PHE A 100 -15.31 -6.19 0.46
CA PHE A 100 -14.32 -6.52 -0.56
C PHE A 100 -14.42 -7.98 -1.00
N CYS A 101 -14.21 -8.20 -2.30
CA CYS A 101 -13.98 -9.50 -2.92
C CYS A 101 -12.90 -9.31 -3.98
N PHE A 102 -11.96 -10.26 -4.05
CA PHE A 102 -10.82 -10.21 -4.95
C PHE A 102 -10.79 -11.46 -5.83
N PRO A 103 -11.18 -11.34 -7.12
CA PRO A 103 -11.09 -12.44 -8.07
C PRO A 103 -9.64 -12.86 -8.32
N HIS A 104 -9.44 -14.15 -8.60
CA HIS A 104 -8.15 -14.69 -9.00
C HIS A 104 -7.73 -14.15 -10.38
N HIS A 105 -6.43 -13.97 -10.58
CA HIS A 105 -5.91 -13.30 -11.78
C HIS A 105 -5.96 -14.16 -13.05
N GLU A 106 -5.97 -15.49 -12.92
CA GLU A 106 -6.08 -16.43 -14.06
C GLU A 106 -7.53 -16.82 -14.37
N ASP A 107 -8.38 -16.97 -13.34
CA ASP A 107 -9.77 -17.38 -13.46
C ASP A 107 -10.64 -16.53 -12.54
N PRO A 108 -11.38 -15.54 -13.06
CA PRO A 108 -12.20 -14.63 -12.27
C PRO A 108 -13.32 -15.30 -11.46
N ARG A 109 -13.60 -16.58 -11.68
CA ARG A 109 -14.57 -17.37 -10.90
C ARG A 109 -13.98 -17.90 -9.59
N GLN A 110 -12.66 -17.86 -9.45
CA GLN A 110 -11.94 -18.26 -8.24
C GLN A 110 -11.56 -17.03 -7.43
N ASN A 111 -11.29 -17.23 -6.15
CA ASN A 111 -10.82 -16.17 -5.25
C ASN A 111 -9.29 -16.07 -5.29
N LEU A 112 -8.77 -14.84 -5.26
CA LEU A 112 -7.36 -14.58 -4.99
C LEU A 112 -7.01 -15.14 -3.60
N ARG A 113 -5.88 -15.84 -3.48
CA ARG A 113 -5.49 -16.46 -2.21
C ARG A 113 -4.76 -15.47 -1.30
N ASN A 114 -4.04 -15.98 -0.30
CA ASN A 114 -3.46 -15.13 0.73
C ASN A 114 -2.52 -14.10 0.12
N SER A 115 -2.78 -12.82 0.40
CA SER A 115 -2.06 -11.69 -0.20
C SER A 115 -1.87 -10.59 0.84
N LEU A 116 -0.71 -9.94 0.83
CA LEU A 116 -0.33 -8.88 1.76
C LEU A 116 0.28 -7.72 0.98
N ILE A 117 -0.47 -6.64 0.90
CA ILE A 117 -0.16 -5.46 0.08
C ILE A 117 0.24 -4.30 0.99
N ASP A 118 1.28 -3.55 0.62
CA ASP A 118 1.71 -2.35 1.34
C ASP A 118 1.12 -1.11 0.66
N GLY A 119 0.57 -0.22 1.48
CA GLY A 119 -0.13 0.94 0.98
C GLY A 119 -0.41 1.99 2.04
N GLU A 120 -1.11 3.03 1.62
CA GLU A 120 -1.46 4.17 2.46
C GLU A 120 -2.93 4.55 2.25
N LEU A 121 -3.64 4.75 3.35
CA LEU A 121 -5.01 5.21 3.33
C LEU A 121 -5.04 6.74 3.38
N VAL A 122 -5.60 7.37 2.36
CA VAL A 122 -5.70 8.82 2.20
C VAL A 122 -7.15 9.26 2.09
N LEU A 123 -7.41 10.51 2.48
CA LEU A 123 -8.69 11.16 2.25
C LEU A 123 -8.58 12.15 1.10
N ASP A 124 -8.94 11.70 -0.10
CA ASP A 124 -9.00 12.56 -1.27
C ASP A 124 -10.15 13.56 -1.14
N THR A 125 -9.91 14.81 -1.52
CA THR A 125 -10.91 15.88 -1.64
C THR A 125 -10.91 16.39 -3.08
N ASP A 126 -12.03 16.20 -3.78
CA ASP A 126 -12.21 16.76 -5.11
C ASP A 126 -12.22 18.29 -5.03
N ARG A 127 -11.29 18.95 -5.75
CA ARG A 127 -11.12 20.41 -5.70
C ARG A 127 -12.30 21.20 -6.26
N LYS A 128 -13.10 20.61 -7.14
CA LYS A 128 -14.25 21.25 -7.79
C LYS A 128 -15.53 21.06 -6.98
N THR A 129 -15.76 19.86 -6.47
CA THR A 129 -17.02 19.51 -5.79
C THR A 129 -16.92 19.53 -4.27
N GLY A 130 -15.70 19.48 -3.72
CA GLY A 130 -15.46 19.30 -2.29
C GLY A 130 -15.78 17.90 -1.79
N GLN A 131 -16.14 16.96 -2.67
CA GLN A 131 -16.45 15.58 -2.30
C GLN A 131 -15.21 14.90 -1.72
N LYS A 132 -15.39 14.25 -0.56
CA LYS A 132 -14.33 13.47 0.08
C LYS A 132 -14.46 12.00 -0.28
N THR A 133 -13.35 11.35 -0.58
CA THR A 133 -13.29 9.91 -0.90
C THR A 133 -12.12 9.28 -0.16
N LEU A 134 -12.42 8.27 0.66
CA LEU A 134 -11.39 7.47 1.30
C LEU A 134 -10.77 6.52 0.25
N ARG A 135 -9.44 6.49 0.17
CA ARG A 135 -8.73 5.70 -0.85
C ARG A 135 -7.51 5.00 -0.25
N PHE A 136 -7.35 3.73 -0.57
CA PHE A 136 -6.14 2.95 -0.33
C PHE A 136 -5.23 3.03 -1.56
N LEU A 137 -4.06 3.65 -1.39
CA LEU A 137 -3.01 3.76 -2.40
C LEU A 137 -1.98 2.65 -2.18
N ALA A 138 -2.10 1.56 -2.94
CA ALA A 138 -1.16 0.46 -2.90
C ALA A 138 0.13 0.81 -3.66
N PHE A 139 1.29 0.55 -3.06
CA PHE A 139 2.58 0.89 -3.67
C PHE A 139 3.60 -0.26 -3.68
N ASP A 140 3.42 -1.33 -2.89
CA ASP A 140 4.26 -2.53 -2.93
C ASP A 140 3.44 -3.77 -2.53
N CYS A 141 3.99 -4.98 -2.69
CA CYS A 141 3.39 -6.21 -2.17
C CYS A 141 4.44 -7.16 -1.59
N LEU A 142 4.12 -7.74 -0.44
CA LEU A 142 4.98 -8.69 0.28
C LEU A 142 4.63 -10.12 -0.12
N VAL A 143 3.33 -10.40 -0.22
CA VAL A 143 2.76 -11.72 -0.51
C VAL A 143 1.64 -11.54 -1.52
N ILE A 144 1.55 -12.42 -2.51
CA ILE A 144 0.48 -12.40 -3.49
C ILE A 144 0.14 -13.83 -3.89
N ASP A 145 -1.13 -14.20 -3.75
CA ASP A 145 -1.63 -15.54 -4.09
C ASP A 145 -0.80 -16.68 -3.48
N ASP A 146 -0.64 -16.65 -2.14
CA ASP A 146 0.20 -17.55 -1.33
C ASP A 146 1.72 -17.48 -1.62
N GLN A 147 2.17 -16.63 -2.55
CA GLN A 147 3.59 -16.50 -2.89
C GLN A 147 4.23 -15.35 -2.13
N ASN A 148 5.22 -15.67 -1.28
CA ASN A 148 6.10 -14.66 -0.72
C ASN A 148 7.02 -14.09 -1.82
N VAL A 149 6.85 -12.81 -2.14
CA VAL A 149 7.59 -12.10 -3.18
C VAL A 149 8.58 -11.08 -2.63
N MET A 150 8.79 -11.04 -1.31
CA MET A 150 9.69 -10.09 -0.65
C MET A 150 11.13 -10.19 -1.16
N SER A 151 11.57 -11.38 -1.57
CA SER A 151 12.91 -11.60 -2.16
C SER A 151 13.07 -11.08 -3.60
N LYS A 152 11.97 -10.70 -4.27
CA LYS A 152 11.98 -10.19 -5.64
C LYS A 152 12.31 -8.70 -5.66
N THR A 153 12.79 -8.21 -6.80
CA THR A 153 13.02 -6.79 -7.08
C THR A 153 11.71 -6.00 -7.11
N LEU A 154 11.79 -4.69 -6.89
CA LEU A 154 10.62 -3.80 -6.83
C LEU A 154 9.75 -3.87 -8.10
N ASP A 155 10.37 -3.96 -9.29
CA ASP A 155 9.63 -4.06 -10.55
C ASP A 155 8.75 -5.32 -10.63
N LYS A 156 9.23 -6.44 -10.06
CA LYS A 156 8.47 -7.69 -10.01
C LYS A 156 7.36 -7.61 -8.98
N ARG A 157 7.62 -7.07 -7.79
CA ARG A 157 6.59 -6.89 -6.76
C ARG A 157 5.51 -5.93 -7.23
N TYR A 158 5.88 -4.79 -7.80
CA TYR A 158 4.96 -3.81 -8.39
C TYR A 158 4.18 -4.39 -9.58
N GLY A 159 4.83 -5.19 -10.43
CA GLY A 159 4.16 -5.91 -11.51
C GLY A 159 3.09 -6.89 -11.01
N ARG A 160 3.39 -7.65 -9.95
CA ARG A 160 2.40 -8.53 -9.30
C ARG A 160 1.26 -7.74 -8.67
N LEU A 161 1.57 -6.64 -7.98
CA LEU A 161 0.55 -5.74 -7.42
C LEU A 161 -0.43 -5.26 -8.51
N LYS A 162 0.08 -4.81 -9.66
CA LYS A 162 -0.77 -4.31 -10.75
C LYS A 162 -1.55 -5.41 -11.44
N GLU A 163 -0.87 -6.48 -11.86
CA GLU A 163 -1.47 -7.48 -12.73
C GLU A 163 -2.30 -8.51 -11.97
N TRP A 164 -1.94 -8.86 -10.73
CA TRP A 164 -2.57 -9.96 -10.01
C TRP A 164 -3.55 -9.48 -8.95
N PHE A 165 -3.27 -8.36 -8.28
CA PHE A 165 -4.18 -7.78 -7.29
C PHE A 165 -5.12 -6.75 -7.93
N PHE A 166 -4.57 -5.69 -8.53
CA PHE A 166 -5.39 -4.55 -8.91
C PHE A 166 -6.20 -4.76 -10.19
N ARG A 167 -5.61 -5.33 -11.25
CA ARG A 167 -6.27 -5.49 -12.55
C ARG A 167 -7.53 -6.38 -12.49
N PRO A 168 -7.52 -7.57 -11.84
CA PRO A 168 -8.72 -8.40 -11.72
C PRO A 168 -9.81 -7.73 -10.88
N TYR A 169 -9.42 -7.12 -9.76
CA TYR A 169 -10.31 -6.34 -8.91
C TYR A 169 -10.98 -5.18 -9.66
N ASN A 170 -10.20 -4.39 -10.39
CA ASN A 170 -10.71 -3.24 -11.13
C ASN A 170 -11.64 -3.67 -12.27
N ARG A 171 -11.34 -4.80 -12.94
CA ARG A 171 -12.26 -5.40 -13.93
C ARG A 171 -13.59 -5.79 -13.28
N MET A 172 -13.56 -6.52 -12.17
CA MET A 172 -14.78 -6.87 -11.43
C MET A 172 -15.58 -5.63 -11.04
N LYS A 173 -14.93 -4.56 -10.56
CA LYS A 173 -15.58 -3.30 -10.22
C LYS A 173 -16.26 -2.63 -11.43
N GLN A 174 -15.67 -2.74 -12.62
CA GLN A 174 -16.24 -2.22 -13.87
C GLN A 174 -17.43 -3.06 -14.35
N ASP A 175 -17.31 -4.39 -14.27
CA ASP A 175 -18.37 -5.32 -14.71
C ASP A 175 -19.55 -5.36 -13.72
N HIS A 176 -19.30 -5.07 -12.45
CA HIS A 176 -20.29 -5.08 -11.36
C HIS A 176 -20.19 -3.81 -10.49
N PRO A 177 -20.61 -2.64 -10.99
CA PRO A 177 -20.48 -1.36 -10.27
C PRO A 177 -21.13 -1.34 -8.88
N GLN A 178 -22.21 -2.10 -8.67
CA GLN A 178 -22.87 -2.24 -7.37
C GLN A 178 -21.96 -2.80 -6.27
N MET A 179 -20.91 -3.55 -6.62
CA MET A 179 -19.92 -4.03 -5.65
C MET A 179 -19.12 -2.88 -5.05
N ALA A 180 -18.91 -1.79 -5.81
CA ALA A 180 -18.19 -0.61 -5.33
C ALA A 180 -18.94 0.12 -4.21
N GLU A 181 -20.27 0.07 -4.20
CA GLU A 181 -21.11 0.72 -3.19
C GLU A 181 -20.98 0.07 -1.81
N LEU A 182 -20.61 -1.21 -1.77
CA LEU A 182 -20.38 -1.97 -0.53
C LEU A 182 -18.98 -1.73 0.06
N GLN A 183 -18.07 -1.13 -0.70
CA GLN A 183 -16.68 -0.97 -0.31
C GLN A 183 -16.49 0.28 0.54
N PRO A 184 -15.82 0.18 1.70
CA PRO A 184 -15.63 1.33 2.59
C PRO A 184 -14.63 2.36 2.06
N PHE A 185 -13.83 2.01 1.05
CA PHE A 185 -12.88 2.90 0.39
C PHE A 185 -12.56 2.42 -1.03
N ASP A 186 -12.09 3.35 -1.86
CA ASP A 186 -11.58 3.06 -3.19
C ASP A 186 -10.16 2.47 -3.11
N ILE A 187 -9.76 1.66 -4.08
CA ILE A 187 -8.40 1.13 -4.18
C ILE A 187 -7.77 1.67 -5.45
N LYS A 188 -6.54 2.19 -5.36
CA LYS A 188 -5.70 2.52 -6.51
C LYS A 188 -4.29 2.01 -6.30
N VAL A 189 -3.59 1.74 -7.40
CA VAL A 189 -2.14 1.56 -7.37
C VAL A 189 -1.50 2.92 -7.55
N LYS A 190 -0.54 3.25 -6.67
CA LYS A 190 0.22 4.49 -6.73
C LYS A 190 1.08 4.51 -7.99
N ASP A 191 1.08 5.64 -8.68
CA ASP A 191 1.97 5.84 -9.81
C ASP A 191 3.39 6.09 -9.27
N ILE A 192 4.34 5.32 -9.79
CA ILE A 192 5.74 5.36 -9.40
C ILE A 192 6.56 5.67 -10.65
N ASN A 193 7.50 6.59 -10.51
CA ASN A 193 8.35 7.07 -11.60
C ASN A 193 9.80 6.61 -11.40
N LEU A 194 10.61 6.69 -12.44
CA LEU A 194 12.07 6.55 -12.32
C LEU A 194 12.62 7.74 -11.53
N ALA A 195 13.66 7.55 -10.71
CA ALA A 195 14.19 8.62 -9.86
C ALA A 195 14.62 9.87 -10.65
N TYR A 196 15.14 9.70 -11.86
CA TYR A 196 15.52 10.80 -12.74
C TYR A 196 14.35 11.50 -13.45
N HIS A 197 13.11 11.05 -13.22
CA HIS A 197 11.86 11.72 -13.62
C HIS A 197 11.16 12.42 -12.44
N VAL A 198 11.91 12.81 -11.41
CA VAL A 198 11.36 13.52 -10.25
C VAL A 198 10.72 14.87 -10.63
N ASP A 199 11.17 15.49 -11.71
CA ASP A 199 10.57 16.68 -12.31
C ASP A 199 9.10 16.47 -12.71
N LYS A 200 8.75 15.30 -13.25
CA LYS A 200 7.36 14.92 -13.51
C LYS A 200 6.56 14.84 -12.21
N VAL A 201 7.16 14.27 -11.14
CA VAL A 201 6.47 14.17 -9.84
C VAL A 201 6.10 15.55 -9.32
N PHE A 202 7.02 16.51 -9.40
CA PHE A 202 6.77 17.89 -8.96
C PHE A 202 5.80 18.68 -9.83
N ASN A 203 5.93 18.57 -11.16
CA ASN A 203 5.20 19.45 -12.09
C ASN A 203 3.88 18.86 -12.57
N VAL A 204 3.68 17.55 -12.43
CA VAL A 204 2.51 16.84 -12.95
C VAL A 204 1.80 16.06 -11.84
N ASP A 205 2.49 15.20 -11.10
CA ASP A 205 1.81 14.29 -10.18
C ASP A 205 1.29 15.05 -8.94
N ILE A 206 2.16 15.78 -8.23
CA ILE A 206 1.81 16.54 -7.01
C ILE A 206 0.70 17.59 -7.26
N PRO A 207 0.75 18.42 -8.32
CA PRO A 207 -0.29 19.41 -8.58
C PRO A 207 -1.67 18.81 -8.86
N ASN A 208 -1.73 17.54 -9.29
CA ASN A 208 -2.97 16.81 -9.58
C ASN A 208 -3.47 15.96 -8.40
N LEU A 209 -2.76 15.90 -7.26
CA LEU A 209 -3.21 15.16 -6.08
C LEU A 209 -4.47 15.77 -5.47
N GLN A 210 -5.32 14.89 -4.95
CA GLN A 210 -6.52 15.25 -4.20
C GLN A 210 -6.34 15.10 -2.68
N HIS A 211 -5.18 14.64 -2.23
CA HIS A 211 -4.76 14.52 -0.83
C HIS A 211 -3.51 15.37 -0.57
N GLY A 212 -3.13 15.51 0.71
CA GLY A 212 -1.91 16.19 1.10
C GLY A 212 -0.66 15.40 0.71
N ASN A 213 0.42 16.13 0.43
CA ASN A 213 1.76 15.59 0.20
C ASN A 213 2.75 16.32 1.11
N ASP A 214 3.68 15.59 1.72
CA ASP A 214 4.70 16.17 2.61
C ASP A 214 6.15 15.80 2.21
N GLY A 215 6.33 15.23 1.01
CA GLY A 215 7.66 14.89 0.52
C GLY A 215 7.68 13.90 -0.64
N LEU A 216 8.78 13.16 -0.73
CA LEU A 216 9.04 12.12 -1.71
C LEU A 216 9.50 10.82 -1.01
N ILE A 217 9.18 9.70 -1.64
CA ILE A 217 9.69 8.38 -1.28
C ILE A 217 10.53 7.84 -2.43
N TYR A 218 11.78 7.49 -2.14
CA TYR A 218 12.66 6.80 -3.06
C TYR A 218 12.80 5.34 -2.64
N THR A 219 12.60 4.41 -3.56
CA THR A 219 12.74 2.97 -3.29
C THR A 219 13.70 2.34 -4.29
N CYS A 220 14.73 1.65 -3.81
CA CYS A 220 15.69 0.98 -4.67
C CYS A 220 15.01 -0.18 -5.41
N VAL A 221 15.28 -0.31 -6.71
CA VAL A 221 14.62 -1.29 -7.58
C VAL A 221 15.18 -2.69 -7.36
N SER A 222 16.50 -2.79 -7.24
CA SER A 222 17.20 -4.09 -7.20
C SER A 222 17.15 -4.79 -5.85
N THR A 223 16.71 -4.12 -4.78
CA THR A 223 16.74 -4.69 -3.42
C THR A 223 15.45 -5.44 -3.07
N PRO A 224 15.55 -6.50 -2.25
CA PRO A 224 14.38 -7.16 -1.70
C PRO A 224 13.61 -6.23 -0.77
N TYR A 225 12.35 -6.55 -0.51
CA TYR A 225 11.56 -5.92 0.54
C TYR A 225 12.09 -6.38 1.91
N LEU A 226 12.49 -5.42 2.76
CA LEU A 226 12.99 -5.70 4.10
C LEU A 226 11.99 -5.26 5.18
N PRO A 227 11.60 -6.15 6.11
CA PRO A 227 10.86 -5.75 7.29
C PRO A 227 11.65 -4.77 8.16
N ALA A 228 10.95 -3.90 8.88
CA ALA A 228 11.55 -2.85 9.71
C ALA A 228 12.43 -1.89 8.88
N THR A 229 13.49 -1.33 9.46
CA THR A 229 14.27 -0.26 8.82
C THR A 229 14.97 -0.74 7.54
N ASP A 230 14.68 -0.08 6.41
CA ASP A 230 15.30 -0.35 5.11
C ASP A 230 16.24 0.79 4.72
N GLN A 231 17.54 0.47 4.58
CA GLN A 231 18.59 1.41 4.20
C GLN A 231 18.61 1.77 2.70
N ASN A 232 17.70 1.17 1.93
CA ASN A 232 17.51 1.37 0.48
C ASN A 232 16.13 1.96 0.15
N MET A 233 15.38 2.37 1.18
CA MET A 233 14.14 3.12 1.05
C MET A 233 14.32 4.47 1.76
N PHE A 234 14.18 5.57 1.04
CA PHE A 234 14.40 6.90 1.56
C PHE A 234 13.13 7.72 1.62
N VAL A 235 13.04 8.54 2.66
CA VAL A 235 12.04 9.61 2.77
C VAL A 235 12.74 10.96 2.71
N LEU A 236 12.32 11.80 1.76
CA LEU A 236 12.72 13.20 1.66
C LEU A 236 11.52 14.07 1.99
N LEU A 237 11.54 14.70 3.17
CA LEU A 237 10.49 15.65 3.55
C LEU A 237 10.73 16.99 2.84
N ILE A 238 9.66 17.58 2.32
CA ILE A 238 9.73 18.85 1.60
C ILE A 238 8.93 19.88 2.39
N PRO A 239 9.55 21.01 2.81
CA PRO A 239 8.84 22.06 3.50
C PRO A 239 7.66 22.58 2.66
N ALA A 240 6.50 22.81 3.30
CA ALA A 240 5.27 23.25 2.64
C ALA A 240 5.45 24.50 1.75
N VAL A 241 6.41 25.38 2.10
CA VAL A 241 6.75 26.60 1.34
C VAL A 241 7.16 26.34 -0.11
N TYR A 242 7.57 25.12 -0.46
CA TYR A 242 7.95 24.76 -1.83
C TYR A 242 6.77 24.30 -2.68
N PHE A 243 5.59 24.06 -2.07
CA PHE A 243 4.37 23.67 -2.80
C PHE A 243 3.40 24.84 -3.04
N ASP A 244 3.59 25.97 -2.36
CA ASP A 244 2.72 27.17 -2.45
C ASP A 244 3.06 28.11 -3.62
N THR A 245 3.76 27.63 -4.66
CA THR A 245 4.06 28.44 -5.85
C THR A 245 3.24 27.98 -7.05
N ASN A 246 1.96 28.36 -7.08
CA ASN A 246 1.16 28.73 -8.26
C ASN A 246 -0.28 29.09 -7.89
#